data_AF-A0A7S2N4D4-F1
#
_entry.id   AF-A0A7S2N4D4-F1
#
_cell.length_a   1.000
_cell.length_b   1.000
_cell.length_c   1.000
_cell.angle_alpha   90.00
_cell.angle_beta   90.00
_cell.angle_gamma   90.00
#
_symmetry.space_group_name_H-M   'P 1'
#
loop_
_entity.id
_entity.type
_entity.pdbx_description
1 polymer ?
#
loop_
_entity_poly.entity_id
_entity_poly.type
_entity_poly.pdbx_seq_one_letter_code
_entity_poly.pdbx_strand_id
1 'polypeptide(L)'
;ADTEGYSVIRESRHCVDPITGTDGKVYCKPCKEEHFRKSTGRCEQDYFASEARYEEYCDLTKTLPQGCSCGAHIVRPVHVPMPVDSDVDTTGYIKASKVYFTRGAIQISWNIDYYGASQSMLGDGTVLCNNPDLVSTRPKYAWGVGIYKWMEKLTFGTWGVTAHQQIMDGNFGGSVQVLYGTLECPALNRVSRVHAQMVHTRVAEVCKSGSALGVYLEMDKNCGNRTDCLQCEGLAEIFETCQQDGTCPNCTTWAQSLQTMSPTVAPPTADPSSAPSLSDNIWVPTGDQWWNRDDESSSMRLGAWSFVSLSFVLLSAGSLFA
;
A
#
# COMPACT_ATOMS: atom_id res chain seq x y z
N ALA A 1 19.41 14.85 8.85
CA ALA A 1 18.54 14.99 10.04
C ALA A 1 17.15 14.44 9.70
N ASP A 2 17.06 13.16 9.31
CA ASP A 2 16.20 12.82 8.17
C ASP A 2 15.12 11.75 8.40
N THR A 3 14.69 11.54 9.65
CA THR A 3 13.49 10.72 9.87
C THR A 3 12.51 11.23 10.93
N GLU A 4 12.73 12.37 11.61
CA GLU A 4 11.74 13.07 12.47
C GLU A 4 10.73 12.12 13.17
N GLY A 5 11.22 11.07 13.84
CA GLY A 5 10.37 10.12 14.57
C GLY A 5 9.35 9.29 13.77
N TYR A 6 9.55 9.08 12.46
CA TYR A 6 8.70 8.32 11.51
C TYR A 6 7.47 7.65 12.13
N SER A 7 6.30 8.25 11.95
CA SER A 7 5.02 7.64 12.28
C SER A 7 4.12 7.66 11.06
N VAL A 8 3.74 6.48 10.57
CA VAL A 8 2.66 6.42 9.59
C VAL A 8 1.34 6.63 10.31
N ILE A 9 0.50 7.51 9.75
CA ILE A 9 -0.83 7.84 10.26
C ILE A 9 -1.65 6.55 10.42
N ARG A 10 -2.18 6.35 11.62
CA ARG A 10 -3.23 5.36 11.89
C ARG A 10 -4.55 5.93 11.41
N GLU A 11 -5.46 5.07 10.96
CA GLU A 11 -6.78 5.52 10.51
C GLU A 11 -7.48 6.39 11.57
N SER A 12 -7.74 7.65 11.22
CA SER A 12 -8.10 8.69 12.19
C SER A 12 -9.40 8.40 12.94
N ARG A 13 -10.37 7.73 12.32
CA ARG A 13 -11.63 7.35 12.99
C ARG A 13 -11.44 6.20 13.99
N HIS A 14 -10.52 5.28 13.71
CA HIS A 14 -10.31 4.06 14.51
C HIS A 14 -9.19 4.19 15.53
N CYS A 15 -8.44 5.29 15.45
CA CYS A 15 -7.44 5.69 16.41
C CYS A 15 -7.39 7.22 16.51
N VAL A 16 -8.44 7.81 17.09
CA VAL A 16 -8.68 9.27 17.12
C VAL A 16 -7.58 10.02 17.87
N ASP A 17 -7.33 9.63 19.11
CA ASP A 17 -6.38 10.27 20.00
C ASP A 17 -5.35 9.22 20.47
N PRO A 18 -4.36 8.84 19.65
CA PRO A 18 -3.39 7.83 20.06
C PRO A 18 -2.57 8.33 21.25
N ILE A 19 -2.52 7.55 22.33
CA ILE A 19 -1.68 7.82 23.50
C ILE A 19 -0.65 6.71 23.70
N THR A 20 0.49 7.06 24.28
CA THR A 20 1.54 6.09 24.63
C THR A 20 1.55 5.91 26.13
N GLY A 21 1.31 4.69 26.60
CA GLY A 21 1.39 4.37 28.02
C GLY A 21 2.83 4.36 28.53
N THR A 22 3.01 4.32 29.85
CA THR A 22 4.33 4.14 30.49
C THR A 22 5.01 2.82 30.13
N ASP A 23 4.25 1.86 29.59
CA ASP A 23 4.78 0.61 29.03
C ASP A 23 5.30 0.75 27.59
N GLY A 24 5.32 1.96 27.04
CA GLY A 24 5.80 2.29 25.69
C GLY A 24 4.88 1.80 24.57
N LYS A 25 3.67 1.33 24.87
CA LYS A 25 2.70 0.85 23.87
C LYS A 25 1.72 1.94 23.49
N VAL A 26 1.25 1.88 22.24
CA VAL A 26 0.23 2.79 21.73
C VAL A 26 -1.16 2.23 21.98
N TYR A 27 -2.02 3.11 22.47
CA TYR A 27 -3.42 2.87 22.73
C TYR A 27 -4.25 3.82 21.87
N CYS A 28 -5.31 3.30 21.29
CA CYS A 28 -6.20 4.01 20.37
C CYS A 28 -7.58 4.14 20.98
N LYS A 29 -8.26 5.25 20.71
CA LYS A 29 -9.68 5.43 21.02
C LYS A 29 -10.48 5.27 19.72
N PRO A 30 -11.22 4.16 19.53
CA PRO A 30 -12.07 3.97 18.37
C PRO A 30 -13.30 4.90 18.46
N CYS A 31 -13.88 5.21 17.30
CA CYS A 31 -15.05 6.09 17.20
C CYS A 31 -15.98 5.62 16.10
N LYS A 32 -17.30 5.62 16.38
CA LYS A 32 -18.30 5.38 15.34
C LYS A 32 -18.40 6.57 14.40
N GLU A 33 -18.79 6.32 13.15
CA GLU A 33 -18.84 7.35 12.12
C GLU A 33 -19.80 8.49 12.48
N GLU A 34 -20.97 8.17 13.04
CA GLU A 34 -21.99 9.14 13.45
C GLU A 34 -21.54 10.07 14.59
N HIS A 35 -20.47 9.70 15.32
CA HIS A 35 -19.93 10.48 16.44
C HIS A 35 -18.56 11.08 16.13
N PHE A 36 -18.00 10.78 14.95
CA PHE A 36 -16.68 11.27 14.55
C PHE A 36 -16.78 12.64 13.88
N ARG A 37 -16.32 13.69 14.58
CA ARG A 37 -16.18 15.02 13.96
C ARG A 37 -14.92 15.12 13.15
N LYS A 38 -15.06 15.08 11.83
CA LYS A 38 -13.96 15.26 10.86
C LYS A 38 -13.22 16.60 11.02
N SER A 39 -13.92 17.69 11.37
CA SER A 39 -13.31 19.02 11.49
C SER A 39 -12.35 19.16 12.66
N THR A 40 -12.61 18.45 13.77
CA THR A 40 -11.78 18.49 14.97
C THR A 40 -10.95 17.24 15.17
N GLY A 41 -11.21 16.18 14.40
CA GLY A 41 -10.61 14.86 14.61
C GLY A 41 -10.92 14.31 15.99
N ARG A 42 -12.14 14.50 16.50
CA ARG A 42 -12.54 14.06 17.85
C ARG A 42 -13.79 13.19 17.81
N CYS A 43 -13.93 12.34 18.82
CA CYS A 43 -15.11 11.52 19.03
C CYS A 43 -16.04 12.17 20.05
N GLU A 44 -17.29 12.44 19.66
CA GLU A 44 -18.29 13.05 20.55
C GLU A 44 -18.83 12.08 21.60
N GLN A 45 -18.76 10.77 21.32
CA GLN A 45 -19.25 9.71 22.20
C GLN A 45 -18.30 8.51 22.18
N ASP A 46 -18.00 7.95 23.35
CA ASP A 46 -17.18 6.73 23.44
C ASP A 46 -17.83 5.58 22.64
N TYR A 47 -17.04 4.92 21.79
CA TYR A 47 -17.45 3.74 21.04
C TYR A 47 -18.07 2.67 21.95
N PHE A 48 -17.48 2.46 23.14
CA PHE A 48 -17.92 1.45 24.11
C PHE A 48 -19.11 1.90 24.98
N ALA A 49 -19.66 3.09 24.76
CA ALA A 49 -20.92 3.49 25.39
C ALA A 49 -22.11 2.65 24.88
N SER A 50 -22.01 2.11 23.67
CA SER A 50 -23.04 1.26 23.05
C SER A 50 -22.55 -0.13 22.67
N GLU A 51 -21.24 -0.32 22.53
CA GLU A 51 -20.65 -1.60 22.10
C GLU A 51 -19.86 -2.28 23.23
N ALA A 52 -19.95 -3.61 23.29
CA ALA A 52 -19.17 -4.39 24.27
C ALA A 52 -17.75 -4.73 23.78
N ARG A 53 -17.51 -4.63 22.47
CA ARG A 53 -16.27 -5.06 21.81
C ARG A 53 -16.08 -4.32 20.49
N TYR A 54 -14.83 -4.19 20.08
CA TYR A 54 -14.46 -3.64 18.78
C TYR A 54 -14.20 -4.81 17.81
N GLU A 55 -14.96 -4.86 16.72
CA GLU A 55 -14.97 -5.97 15.75
C GLU A 55 -14.53 -5.57 14.33
N GLU A 56 -14.29 -4.28 14.09
CA GLU A 56 -13.97 -3.81 12.74
C GLU A 56 -12.60 -4.31 12.25
N TYR A 57 -12.46 -4.42 10.91
CA TYR A 57 -11.27 -4.93 10.23
C TYR A 57 -10.85 -6.34 10.65
N CYS A 58 -11.82 -7.17 11.00
CA CYS A 58 -11.59 -8.55 11.35
C CYS A 58 -12.64 -9.45 10.67
N ASP A 59 -12.21 -10.22 9.68
CA ASP A 59 -13.01 -11.30 9.11
C ASP A 59 -12.81 -12.56 9.96
N LEU A 60 -13.87 -12.95 10.68
CA LEU A 60 -13.89 -14.09 11.60
C LEU A 60 -13.68 -15.43 10.90
N THR A 61 -13.98 -15.49 9.59
CA THR A 61 -13.82 -16.70 8.78
C THR A 61 -12.38 -16.90 8.32
N LYS A 62 -11.54 -15.86 8.42
CA LYS A 62 -10.14 -15.88 8.02
C LYS A 62 -9.26 -16.01 9.25
N THR A 63 -8.76 -17.23 9.47
CA THR A 63 -7.79 -17.54 10.53
C THR A 63 -6.58 -18.25 9.93
N LEU A 64 -5.58 -18.61 10.74
CA LEU A 64 -4.38 -19.28 10.25
C LEU A 64 -4.75 -20.58 9.51
N PRO A 65 -4.14 -20.90 8.36
CA PRO A 65 -3.02 -20.20 7.68
C PRO A 65 -3.47 -19.21 6.58
N GLN A 66 -4.70 -18.70 6.64
CA GLN A 66 -5.31 -17.85 5.59
C GLN A 66 -5.48 -16.39 6.02
N GLY A 67 -5.27 -16.09 7.30
CA GLY A 67 -5.41 -14.75 7.87
C GLY A 67 -5.02 -14.74 9.34
N CYS A 68 -4.82 -13.56 9.91
CA CYS A 68 -4.58 -13.45 11.33
C CYS A 68 -5.82 -13.88 12.11
N SER A 69 -5.64 -14.72 13.14
CA SER A 69 -6.71 -14.92 14.12
C SER A 69 -6.98 -13.59 14.82
N CYS A 70 -8.24 -13.18 14.86
CA CYS A 70 -8.64 -11.98 15.60
C CYS A 70 -8.73 -12.21 17.12
N GLY A 71 -8.06 -13.26 17.63
CA GLY A 71 -8.35 -13.84 18.93
C GLY A 71 -9.79 -14.35 19.00
N ALA A 72 -10.26 -14.66 20.22
CA ALA A 72 -11.68 -14.91 20.46
C ALA A 72 -12.46 -13.58 20.40
N HIS A 73 -12.57 -12.93 19.23
CA HIS A 73 -13.48 -11.81 18.91
C HIS A 73 -13.47 -10.56 19.81
N ILE A 74 -12.53 -10.43 20.74
CA ILE A 74 -12.68 -9.52 21.86
C ILE A 74 -11.48 -8.57 21.90
N VAL A 75 -11.60 -7.46 21.17
CA VAL A 75 -10.89 -6.24 21.53
C VAL A 75 -11.82 -5.45 22.46
N ARG A 76 -11.43 -5.37 23.73
CA ARG A 76 -12.14 -4.64 24.78
C ARG A 76 -11.37 -3.40 25.21
N PRO A 77 -12.04 -2.42 25.81
CA PRO A 77 -11.35 -1.32 26.45
C PRO A 77 -10.42 -1.87 27.53
N VAL A 78 -9.26 -1.24 27.67
CA VAL A 78 -8.22 -1.62 28.62
C VAL A 78 -7.84 -0.43 29.49
N HIS A 79 -7.33 -0.72 30.68
CA HIS A 79 -6.62 0.29 31.45
C HIS A 79 -5.30 0.63 30.74
N VAL A 80 -5.10 1.93 30.50
CA VAL A 80 -3.85 2.44 29.94
C VAL A 80 -2.93 2.82 31.10
N PRO A 81 -1.72 2.26 31.20
CA PRO A 81 -0.80 2.61 32.26
C PRO A 81 -0.28 4.03 32.01
N MET A 82 -0.67 4.98 32.86
CA MET A 82 -0.25 6.38 32.78
C MET A 82 0.53 6.79 34.03
N PRO A 83 1.29 7.90 34.01
CA PRO A 83 1.93 8.45 35.20
C PRO A 83 0.90 8.73 36.32
N VAL A 84 1.31 8.58 37.57
CA VAL A 84 0.41 8.67 38.75
C VAL A 84 -0.34 10.01 38.81
N ASP A 85 0.28 11.09 38.33
CA ASP A 85 -0.27 12.45 38.34
C ASP A 85 -0.89 12.86 36.98
N SER A 86 -1.23 11.89 36.11
CA SER A 86 -1.83 12.21 34.81
C SER A 86 -3.35 12.40 34.91
N ASP A 87 -3.84 13.57 34.51
CA ASP A 87 -5.29 13.87 34.38
C ASP A 87 -5.87 13.42 33.01
N VAL A 88 -5.24 12.46 32.34
CA VAL A 88 -5.67 11.99 31.02
C VAL A 88 -6.82 10.99 31.18
N ASP A 89 -7.97 11.29 30.58
CA ASP A 89 -9.07 10.31 30.49
C ASP A 89 -8.72 9.20 29.50
N THR A 90 -8.47 8.00 30.03
CA THR A 90 -8.14 6.81 29.25
C THR A 90 -9.35 5.88 29.04
N THR A 91 -10.57 6.37 29.28
CA THR A 91 -11.80 5.60 29.06
C THR A 91 -12.00 5.32 27.56
N GLY A 92 -12.33 4.06 27.25
CA GLY A 92 -12.63 3.62 25.88
C GLY A 92 -11.40 3.25 25.05
N TYR A 93 -10.19 3.24 25.62
CA TYR A 93 -8.98 2.95 24.87
C TYR A 93 -8.74 1.44 24.66
N ILE A 94 -8.25 1.08 23.48
CA ILE A 94 -7.84 -0.27 23.10
C ILE A 94 -6.36 -0.31 22.73
N LYS A 95 -5.71 -1.48 22.87
CA LYS A 95 -4.32 -1.64 22.42
C LYS A 95 -4.25 -1.61 20.90
N ALA A 96 -3.48 -0.68 20.32
CA ALA A 96 -3.31 -0.60 18.87
C ALA A 96 -2.74 -1.91 18.29
N SER A 97 -1.89 -2.59 19.06
CA SER A 97 -1.29 -3.89 18.72
C SER A 97 -2.28 -5.06 18.68
N LYS A 98 -3.60 -4.83 18.75
CA LYS A 98 -4.65 -5.86 18.72
C LYS A 98 -5.68 -5.64 17.62
N VAL A 99 -5.47 -4.66 16.75
CA VAL A 99 -6.46 -4.20 15.79
C VAL A 99 -5.84 -4.02 14.41
N TYR A 100 -6.55 -4.44 13.36
CA TYR A 100 -6.06 -4.47 11.98
C TYR A 100 -6.63 -3.34 11.10
N PHE A 101 -6.97 -2.20 11.71
CA PHE A 101 -7.34 -0.99 10.95
C PHE A 101 -6.18 -0.50 10.07
N THR A 102 -6.47 0.50 9.25
CA THR A 102 -5.59 0.92 8.16
C THR A 102 -4.25 1.51 8.64
N ARG A 103 -3.12 1.01 8.10
CA ARG A 103 -1.74 1.49 8.36
C ARG A 103 -0.82 1.26 7.14
N GLY A 104 0.36 1.87 7.14
CA GLY A 104 1.45 1.59 6.20
C GLY A 104 1.61 2.62 5.08
N ALA A 105 2.76 2.59 4.38
CA ALA A 105 3.08 3.56 3.33
C ALA A 105 2.14 3.44 2.12
N ILE A 106 1.86 2.20 1.69
CA ILE A 106 0.62 1.88 0.97
C ILE A 106 -0.25 1.13 1.96
N GLN A 107 -1.42 1.70 2.19
CA GLN A 107 -2.33 1.28 3.25
C GLN A 107 -2.76 -0.19 3.12
N ILE A 108 -2.55 -0.98 4.18
CA ILE A 108 -3.13 -2.32 4.37
C ILE A 108 -4.16 -2.28 5.50
N SER A 109 -5.15 -3.16 5.43
CA SER A 109 -6.24 -3.24 6.40
C SER A 109 -6.81 -4.66 6.44
N TRP A 110 -7.55 -5.03 7.49
CA TRP A 110 -8.06 -6.39 7.71
C TRP A 110 -7.00 -7.41 8.11
N ASN A 111 -7.41 -8.32 8.99
CA ASN A 111 -6.59 -9.43 9.49
C ASN A 111 -5.96 -10.30 8.39
N ILE A 112 -6.58 -10.41 7.21
CA ILE A 112 -6.03 -11.16 6.07
C ILE A 112 -4.82 -10.45 5.42
N ASP A 113 -4.85 -9.12 5.29
CA ASP A 113 -3.74 -8.39 4.64
C ASP A 113 -2.51 -8.35 5.55
N TYR A 114 -2.70 -8.18 6.86
CA TYR A 114 -1.58 -8.23 7.80
C TYR A 114 -0.88 -9.60 7.78
N TYR A 115 -1.64 -10.69 7.69
CA TYR A 115 -1.07 -12.03 7.55
C TYR A 115 -0.33 -12.18 6.22
N GLY A 116 -0.97 -11.82 5.11
CA GLY A 116 -0.38 -11.93 3.77
C GLY A 116 0.91 -11.13 3.65
N ALA A 117 0.92 -9.89 4.14
CA ALA A 117 2.10 -9.05 4.13
C ALA A 117 3.22 -9.61 5.04
N SER A 118 2.87 -10.08 6.24
CA SER A 118 3.84 -10.70 7.16
C SER A 118 4.47 -11.94 6.54
N GLN A 119 3.66 -12.81 5.95
CA GLN A 119 4.11 -14.05 5.31
C GLN A 119 5.03 -13.77 4.11
N SER A 120 4.67 -12.80 3.26
CA SER A 120 5.46 -12.38 2.11
C SER A 120 6.81 -11.79 2.55
N MET A 121 6.79 -10.82 3.46
CA MET A 121 7.98 -10.06 3.84
C MET A 121 8.94 -10.81 4.75
N LEU A 122 8.44 -11.72 5.58
CA LEU A 122 9.20 -12.30 6.70
C LEU A 122 9.27 -13.84 6.65
N GLY A 123 8.53 -14.48 5.73
CA GLY A 123 8.36 -15.93 5.75
C GLY A 123 7.50 -16.45 6.92
N ASP A 124 6.99 -15.55 7.76
CA ASP A 124 6.18 -15.86 8.94
C ASP A 124 4.98 -14.92 8.99
N GLY A 125 3.79 -15.47 8.72
CA GLY A 125 2.52 -14.75 8.77
C GLY A 125 2.14 -14.22 10.15
N THR A 126 2.75 -14.70 11.24
CA THR A 126 2.30 -14.40 12.61
C THR A 126 2.89 -13.11 13.19
N VAL A 127 3.99 -12.58 12.64
CA VAL A 127 4.67 -11.39 13.21
C VAL A 127 3.74 -10.19 13.25
N LEU A 128 3.12 -9.84 12.11
CA LEU A 128 2.16 -8.72 12.08
C LEU A 128 0.78 -9.09 12.62
N CYS A 129 0.44 -10.38 12.73
CA CYS A 129 -0.75 -10.80 13.48
C CYS A 129 -0.62 -10.52 14.98
N ASN A 130 0.56 -10.77 15.54
CA ASN A 130 0.81 -10.60 16.97
C ASN A 130 0.92 -9.12 17.36
N ASN A 131 1.44 -8.29 16.45
CA ASN A 131 1.58 -6.85 16.65
C ASN A 131 1.42 -6.06 15.33
N PRO A 132 0.18 -5.78 14.87
CA PRO A 132 -0.08 -4.96 13.70
C PRO A 132 0.42 -3.51 13.83
N ASP A 133 0.66 -3.02 15.06
CA ASP A 133 1.12 -1.65 15.29
C ASP A 133 2.58 -1.42 14.88
N LEU A 134 3.33 -2.49 14.61
CA LEU A 134 4.66 -2.41 13.99
C LEU A 134 4.62 -1.64 12.66
N VAL A 135 3.51 -1.74 11.91
CA VAL A 135 3.32 -1.05 10.63
C VAL A 135 3.25 0.48 10.78
N SER A 136 2.86 1.01 11.94
CA SER A 136 2.83 2.45 12.21
C SER A 136 4.03 2.97 12.99
N THR A 137 4.78 2.09 13.67
CA THR A 137 5.86 2.47 14.60
C THR A 137 7.26 2.17 14.08
N ARG A 138 7.40 1.38 13.02
CA ARG A 138 8.69 0.95 12.49
C ARG A 138 8.76 1.07 10.96
N PRO A 139 9.68 1.88 10.41
CA PRO A 139 9.80 2.11 8.96
C PRO A 139 9.91 0.83 8.12
N LYS A 140 10.66 -0.17 8.60
CA LYS A 140 10.82 -1.46 7.90
C LYS A 140 9.48 -2.10 7.55
N TYR A 141 8.53 -2.13 8.49
CA TYR A 141 7.24 -2.75 8.26
C TYR A 141 6.34 -1.84 7.42
N ALA A 142 6.35 -0.54 7.69
CA ALA A 142 5.54 0.42 6.95
C ALA A 142 5.84 0.46 5.44
N TRP A 143 7.12 0.43 5.05
CA TRP A 143 7.55 0.34 3.66
C TRP A 143 7.37 -1.07 3.10
N GLY A 144 7.71 -2.09 3.88
CA GLY A 144 7.61 -3.47 3.43
C GLY A 144 6.18 -3.87 3.06
N VAL A 145 5.17 -3.46 3.86
CA VAL A 145 3.75 -3.74 3.51
C VAL A 145 3.34 -3.01 2.23
N GLY A 146 3.95 -1.84 1.97
CA GLY A 146 3.74 -1.09 0.74
C GLY A 146 4.29 -1.81 -0.48
N ILE A 147 5.52 -2.33 -0.37
CA ILE A 147 6.16 -3.13 -1.43
C ILE A 147 5.37 -4.42 -1.67
N TYR A 148 4.96 -5.12 -0.61
CA TYR A 148 4.08 -6.29 -0.73
C TYR A 148 2.80 -5.96 -1.52
N LYS A 149 2.12 -4.87 -1.14
CA LYS A 149 0.87 -4.48 -1.80
C LYS A 149 1.08 -4.07 -3.26
N TRP A 150 2.25 -3.52 -3.59
CA TRP A 150 2.64 -3.16 -4.95
C TRP A 150 3.01 -4.37 -5.82
N MET A 151 3.80 -5.29 -5.27
CA MET A 151 4.45 -6.37 -6.02
C MET A 151 3.64 -7.66 -6.08
N GLU A 152 2.88 -7.99 -5.03
CA GLU A 152 2.33 -9.33 -4.84
C GLU A 152 0.83 -9.38 -4.52
N LYS A 153 0.28 -8.37 -3.83
CA LYS A 153 -1.12 -8.43 -3.40
C LYS A 153 -2.04 -8.46 -4.61
N LEU A 154 -2.80 -9.56 -4.70
CA LEU A 154 -3.90 -9.71 -5.65
C LEU A 154 -5.21 -9.33 -4.97
N THR A 155 -6.03 -8.60 -5.72
CA THR A 155 -7.38 -8.20 -5.29
C THR A 155 -8.40 -8.94 -6.13
N PHE A 156 -9.53 -9.30 -5.54
CA PHE A 156 -10.62 -9.90 -6.30
C PHE A 156 -11.01 -8.96 -7.46
N GLY A 157 -11.18 -9.52 -8.66
CA GLY A 157 -11.49 -8.75 -9.86
C GLY A 157 -10.27 -8.21 -10.62
N THR A 158 -9.02 -8.48 -10.19
CA THR A 158 -7.81 -8.06 -10.93
C THR A 158 -7.19 -9.16 -11.80
N TRP A 159 -7.86 -10.30 -11.99
CA TRP A 159 -7.40 -11.38 -12.89
C TRP A 159 -5.95 -11.85 -12.68
N GLY A 160 -5.44 -11.74 -11.45
CA GLY A 160 -4.08 -12.18 -11.11
C GLY A 160 -2.98 -11.17 -11.46
N VAL A 161 -3.33 -9.92 -11.79
CA VAL A 161 -2.33 -8.87 -12.04
C VAL A 161 -2.08 -7.98 -10.82
N THR A 162 -0.84 -7.53 -10.69
CA THR A 162 -0.36 -6.67 -9.60
C THR A 162 -0.18 -5.23 -10.07
N ALA A 163 -0.08 -4.29 -9.12
CA ALA A 163 0.14 -2.88 -9.44
C ALA A 163 1.47 -2.66 -10.18
N HIS A 164 2.50 -3.40 -9.78
CA HIS A 164 3.79 -3.42 -10.47
C HIS A 164 3.65 -3.82 -11.94
N GLN A 165 2.93 -4.91 -12.24
CA GLN A 165 2.73 -5.37 -13.62
C GLN A 165 2.02 -4.33 -14.48
N GLN A 166 1.01 -3.63 -13.95
CA GLN A 166 0.34 -2.54 -14.68
C GLN A 166 1.29 -1.39 -15.03
N ILE A 167 2.17 -1.00 -14.09
CA ILE A 167 3.16 0.06 -14.35
C ILE A 167 4.27 -0.38 -15.29
N MET A 168 4.69 -1.64 -15.26
CA MET A 168 5.66 -2.17 -16.24
C MET A 168 5.11 -2.09 -17.68
N ASP A 169 3.79 -2.13 -17.83
CA ASP A 169 3.05 -1.90 -19.07
C ASP A 169 2.82 -0.40 -19.40
N GLY A 170 3.32 0.49 -18.55
CA GLY A 170 3.13 1.94 -18.63
C GLY A 170 1.75 2.43 -18.21
N ASN A 171 0.93 1.60 -17.55
CA ASN A 171 -0.49 1.89 -17.27
C ASN A 171 -0.73 2.32 -15.81
N PHE A 172 -0.81 3.62 -15.57
CA PHE A 172 -1.08 4.16 -14.23
C PHE A 172 -2.48 3.82 -13.72
N GLY A 173 -3.51 3.94 -14.56
CA GLY A 173 -4.89 3.66 -14.21
C GLY A 173 -5.11 2.20 -13.80
N GLY A 174 -4.41 1.28 -14.46
CA GLY A 174 -4.35 -0.10 -14.02
C GLY A 174 -3.82 -0.26 -12.60
N SER A 175 -2.76 0.45 -12.23
CA SER A 175 -2.21 0.39 -10.87
C SER A 175 -3.18 0.92 -9.81
N VAL A 176 -3.92 2.00 -10.12
CA VAL A 176 -4.97 2.53 -9.25
C VAL A 176 -6.11 1.53 -9.10
N GLN A 177 -6.52 0.89 -10.21
CA GLN A 177 -7.55 -0.14 -10.20
C GLN A 177 -7.15 -1.34 -9.33
N VAL A 178 -5.90 -1.82 -9.39
CA VAL A 178 -5.42 -2.92 -8.54
C VAL A 178 -5.45 -2.55 -7.06
N LEU A 179 -4.98 -1.36 -6.72
CA LEU A 179 -4.77 -0.95 -5.33
C LEU A 179 -6.05 -0.46 -4.64
N TYR A 180 -6.92 0.22 -5.39
CA TYR A 180 -8.03 1.01 -4.86
C TYR A 180 -9.32 0.90 -5.69
N GLY A 181 -9.37 0.03 -6.70
CA GLY A 181 -10.49 -0.02 -7.66
C GLY A 181 -11.87 -0.25 -7.04
N THR A 182 -11.97 -0.92 -5.90
CA THR A 182 -13.25 -1.11 -5.19
C THR A 182 -13.81 0.16 -4.56
N LEU A 183 -12.97 1.17 -4.33
CA LEU A 183 -13.35 2.43 -3.70
C LEU A 183 -13.29 3.58 -4.70
N GLU A 184 -12.18 3.69 -5.43
CA GLU A 184 -11.83 4.88 -6.19
C GLU A 184 -12.24 4.84 -7.66
N CYS A 185 -12.55 3.65 -8.18
CA CYS A 185 -12.91 3.47 -9.59
C CYS A 185 -14.35 2.93 -9.70
N PRO A 186 -15.18 3.44 -10.62
CA PRO A 186 -14.88 4.52 -11.55
C PRO A 186 -14.74 5.88 -10.86
N ALA A 187 -13.72 6.64 -11.26
CA ALA A 187 -13.29 7.92 -10.70
C ALA A 187 -14.15 9.09 -11.23
N LEU A 188 -15.46 8.98 -11.08
CA LEU A 188 -16.42 9.91 -11.67
C LEU A 188 -17.10 10.75 -10.59
N ASN A 189 -17.15 12.06 -10.79
CA ASN A 189 -17.83 12.99 -9.88
C ASN A 189 -19.30 12.62 -9.62
N ARG A 190 -19.98 12.05 -10.62
CA ARG A 190 -21.37 11.57 -10.51
C ARG A 190 -21.53 10.32 -9.65
N VAL A 191 -20.47 9.54 -9.49
CA VAL A 191 -20.44 8.33 -8.64
C VAL A 191 -20.03 8.70 -7.22
N SER A 192 -18.90 9.39 -7.06
CA SER A 192 -18.45 9.92 -5.79
C SER A 192 -17.47 11.07 -5.99
N ARG A 193 -17.87 12.28 -5.59
CA ARG A 193 -17.00 13.46 -5.60
C ARG A 193 -15.76 13.29 -4.72
N VAL A 194 -15.89 12.57 -3.60
CA VAL A 194 -14.77 12.35 -2.66
C VAL A 194 -13.74 11.43 -3.29
N HIS A 195 -14.18 10.35 -3.95
CA HIS A 195 -13.27 9.39 -4.58
C HIS A 195 -12.61 9.97 -5.83
N ALA A 196 -13.37 10.71 -6.64
CA ALA A 196 -12.80 11.47 -7.77
C ALA A 196 -11.71 12.45 -7.31
N GLN A 197 -11.90 13.12 -6.16
CA GLN A 197 -10.87 14.01 -5.60
C GLN A 197 -9.63 13.24 -5.10
N MET A 198 -9.79 12.03 -4.57
CA MET A 198 -8.65 11.16 -4.21
C MET A 198 -7.84 10.78 -5.45
N VAL A 199 -8.51 10.38 -6.53
CA VAL A 199 -7.84 10.06 -7.81
C VAL A 199 -7.17 11.29 -8.42
N HIS A 200 -7.81 12.46 -8.36
CA HIS A 200 -7.18 13.74 -8.75
C HIS A 200 -5.88 14.00 -7.99
N THR A 201 -5.87 13.78 -6.68
CA THR A 201 -4.64 13.92 -5.87
C THR A 201 -3.54 12.95 -6.31
N ARG A 202 -3.90 11.69 -6.63
CA ARG A 202 -2.95 10.70 -7.15
C ARG A 202 -2.38 11.11 -8.51
N VAL A 203 -3.22 11.64 -9.39
CA VAL A 203 -2.81 12.19 -10.69
C VAL A 203 -1.81 13.34 -10.50
N ALA A 204 -2.10 14.27 -9.60
CA ALA A 204 -1.19 15.38 -9.29
C ALA A 204 0.20 14.88 -8.83
N GLU A 205 0.23 13.90 -7.91
CA GLU A 205 1.48 13.36 -7.35
C GLU A 205 2.27 12.51 -8.35
N VAL A 206 1.61 11.74 -9.22
CA VAL A 206 2.32 10.98 -10.27
C VAL A 206 2.90 11.92 -11.32
N CYS A 207 2.19 12.98 -11.70
CA CYS A 207 2.73 13.99 -12.62
C CYS A 207 3.94 14.72 -12.04
N LYS A 208 3.89 15.06 -10.74
CA LYS A 208 5.00 15.68 -10.02
C LYS A 208 6.22 14.78 -10.00
N SER A 209 6.03 13.51 -9.62
CA SER A 209 7.11 12.52 -9.55
C SER A 209 7.66 12.19 -10.93
N GLY A 210 6.79 12.00 -11.92
CA GLY A 210 7.17 11.72 -13.31
C GLY A 210 7.93 12.86 -13.95
N SER A 211 7.51 14.11 -13.73
CA SER A 211 8.24 15.30 -14.20
C SER A 211 9.64 15.41 -13.58
N ALA A 212 9.77 15.11 -12.28
CA ALA A 212 11.06 15.16 -11.59
C ALA A 212 12.02 14.05 -12.06
N LEU A 213 11.48 12.87 -12.39
CA LEU A 213 12.25 11.69 -12.79
C LEU A 213 12.50 11.59 -14.30
N GLY A 214 11.82 12.39 -15.11
CA GLY A 214 11.94 12.29 -16.56
C GLY A 214 11.24 11.05 -17.15
N VAL A 215 10.19 10.54 -16.50
CA VAL A 215 9.48 9.31 -16.92
C VAL A 215 8.01 9.60 -17.17
N TYR A 216 7.42 8.95 -18.19
CA TYR A 216 6.01 9.07 -18.55
C TYR A 216 5.25 7.76 -18.32
N LEU A 217 3.99 7.86 -17.91
CA LEU A 217 3.04 6.77 -17.77
C LEU A 217 1.74 7.16 -18.47
N GLU A 218 1.11 6.23 -19.15
CA GLU A 218 -0.24 6.41 -19.66
C GLU A 218 -1.23 6.44 -18.49
N MET A 219 -2.07 7.47 -18.43
CA MET A 219 -3.08 7.62 -17.39
C MET A 219 -4.05 6.46 -17.36
N ASP A 220 -4.55 6.05 -18.52
CA ASP A 220 -5.43 4.90 -18.66
C ASP A 220 -5.21 4.28 -20.04
N LYS A 221 -4.45 3.19 -20.09
CA LYS A 221 -4.10 2.52 -21.35
C LYS A 221 -5.34 1.89 -21.96
N ASN A 222 -5.50 1.97 -23.28
CA ASN A 222 -6.60 1.24 -23.94
C ASN A 222 -6.33 -0.26 -23.89
N CYS A 223 -7.12 -0.98 -23.09
CA CYS A 223 -6.91 -2.40 -22.83
C CYS A 223 -7.55 -3.34 -23.87
N GLY A 224 -8.44 -2.84 -24.73
CA GLY A 224 -9.17 -3.69 -25.68
C GLY A 224 -9.81 -4.90 -24.97
N ASN A 225 -9.47 -6.11 -25.42
CA ASN A 225 -9.99 -7.37 -24.83
C ASN A 225 -9.01 -8.04 -23.85
N ARG A 226 -7.92 -7.37 -23.45
CA ARG A 226 -6.92 -7.92 -22.54
C ARG A 226 -7.46 -7.95 -21.10
N THR A 227 -7.49 -9.12 -20.48
CA THR A 227 -7.95 -9.29 -19.08
C THR A 227 -6.87 -8.89 -18.05
N ASP A 228 -5.61 -8.91 -18.46
CA ASP A 228 -4.43 -8.52 -17.69
C ASP A 228 -4.13 -7.02 -17.78
N CYS A 229 -4.94 -6.25 -18.50
CA CYS A 229 -4.86 -4.80 -18.59
C CYS A 229 -6.09 -4.20 -17.92
N LEU A 230 -5.87 -3.43 -16.85
CA LEU A 230 -6.94 -2.87 -16.04
C LEU A 230 -7.08 -1.38 -16.28
N GLN A 231 -8.29 -0.85 -16.09
CA GLN A 231 -8.60 0.56 -16.27
C GLN A 231 -9.27 1.13 -15.03
N CYS A 232 -9.01 2.41 -14.76
CA CYS A 232 -9.76 3.18 -13.77
C CYS A 232 -10.57 4.25 -14.50
N GLU A 233 -11.78 3.88 -14.92
CA GLU A 233 -12.67 4.76 -15.68
C GLU A 233 -12.78 6.15 -15.04
N GLY A 234 -12.67 7.21 -15.83
CA GLY A 234 -12.72 8.60 -15.37
C GLY A 234 -11.37 9.21 -14.98
N LEU A 235 -10.32 8.39 -14.82
CA LEU A 235 -8.99 8.90 -14.47
C LEU A 235 -8.39 9.76 -15.59
N ALA A 236 -8.52 9.35 -16.85
CA ALA A 236 -8.06 10.14 -18.00
C ALA A 236 -8.79 11.50 -18.09
N GLU A 237 -10.10 11.54 -17.82
CA GLU A 237 -10.89 12.78 -17.79
C GLU A 237 -10.41 13.71 -16.66
N ILE A 238 -10.11 13.16 -15.48
CA ILE A 238 -9.52 13.91 -14.37
C ILE A 238 -8.16 14.50 -14.79
N PHE A 239 -7.31 13.71 -15.45
CA PHE A 239 -6.01 14.18 -15.93
C PHE A 239 -6.13 15.34 -16.92
N GLU A 240 -6.98 15.22 -17.93
CA GLU A 240 -7.20 16.28 -18.91
C GLU A 240 -7.78 17.54 -18.26
N THR A 241 -8.78 17.38 -17.39
CA THR A 241 -9.43 18.51 -16.69
C THR A 241 -8.45 19.23 -15.77
N CYS A 242 -7.65 18.47 -15.00
CA CYS A 242 -6.72 19.06 -14.04
C CYS A 242 -5.54 19.79 -14.68
N GLN A 243 -5.20 19.44 -15.93
CA GLN A 243 -4.26 20.21 -16.75
C GLN A 243 -4.90 21.51 -17.24
N GLN A 244 -6.15 21.44 -17.72
CA GLN A 244 -6.86 22.60 -18.28
C GLN A 244 -7.19 23.65 -17.22
N ASP A 245 -7.60 23.23 -16.02
CA ASP A 245 -7.94 24.14 -14.92
C ASP A 245 -6.73 24.58 -14.09
N GLY A 246 -5.55 24.01 -14.36
CA GLY A 246 -4.29 24.34 -13.69
C GLY A 246 -4.17 23.78 -12.27
N THR A 247 -5.07 22.91 -11.82
CA THR A 247 -5.00 22.28 -10.49
C THR A 247 -3.87 21.26 -10.38
N CYS A 248 -3.36 20.75 -11.51
CA CYS A 248 -2.19 19.88 -11.57
C CYS A 248 -1.07 20.47 -12.44
N PRO A 249 -0.32 21.47 -11.93
CA PRO A 249 0.65 22.22 -12.75
C PRO A 249 1.76 21.33 -13.32
N ASN A 250 2.23 20.33 -12.56
CA ASN A 250 3.27 19.41 -13.01
C ASN A 250 2.81 18.47 -14.13
N CYS A 251 1.50 18.30 -14.36
CA CYS A 251 1.02 17.47 -15.45
C CYS A 251 1.24 18.11 -16.83
N THR A 252 1.42 19.42 -16.91
CA THR A 252 1.64 20.12 -18.19
C THR A 252 3.04 19.86 -18.76
N THR A 253 4.07 19.89 -17.91
CA THR A 253 5.46 19.54 -18.27
C THR A 253 5.66 18.05 -18.49
N TRP A 254 4.80 17.23 -17.90
CA TRP A 254 4.85 15.79 -18.01
C TRP A 254 4.36 15.27 -19.37
N ALA A 255 3.48 16.00 -20.05
CA ALA A 255 2.64 15.44 -21.10
C ALA A 255 3.27 15.25 -22.49
N GLN A 256 4.48 15.76 -22.81
CA GLN A 256 4.88 15.79 -24.23
C GLN A 256 6.36 15.61 -24.64
N SER A 257 7.34 15.26 -23.79
CA SER A 257 8.73 15.19 -24.33
C SER A 257 9.74 14.29 -23.64
N LEU A 258 9.36 13.51 -22.63
CA LEU A 258 10.32 12.63 -21.98
C LEU A 258 10.37 11.29 -22.71
N GLN A 259 11.04 11.30 -23.87
CA GLN A 259 11.61 10.07 -24.42
C GLN A 259 12.43 9.42 -23.30
N THR A 260 12.08 8.19 -23.00
CA THR A 260 12.75 7.32 -22.05
C THR A 260 14.25 7.29 -22.32
N MET A 261 15.02 8.14 -21.65
CA MET A 261 16.41 7.85 -21.41
C MET A 261 16.43 7.08 -20.10
N SER A 262 16.58 5.76 -20.19
CA SER A 262 17.09 4.99 -19.05
C SER A 262 18.27 5.77 -18.47
N PRO A 263 18.34 5.97 -17.14
CA PRO A 263 19.44 6.72 -16.55
C PRO A 263 20.77 6.14 -17.04
N THR A 264 21.48 6.91 -17.86
CA THR A 264 22.77 6.50 -18.48
C THR A 264 23.92 6.71 -17.50
N VAL A 265 23.67 7.43 -16.42
CA VAL A 265 24.63 7.66 -15.34
C VAL A 265 24.60 6.40 -14.47
N ALA A 266 25.58 5.51 -14.69
CA ALA A 266 25.96 4.56 -13.67
C ALA A 266 26.21 5.36 -12.38
N PRO A 267 25.59 4.99 -11.24
CA PRO A 267 25.90 5.66 -9.98
C PRO A 267 27.42 5.61 -9.77
N PRO A 268 28.04 6.71 -9.30
CA PRO A 268 29.47 6.70 -9.01
C PRO A 268 29.72 5.49 -8.11
N THR A 269 30.60 4.60 -8.55
CA THR A 269 31.06 3.47 -7.75
C THR A 269 31.67 4.06 -6.49
N ALA A 270 30.91 4.06 -5.40
CA ALA A 270 31.44 4.42 -4.10
C ALA A 270 32.58 3.45 -3.80
N ASP A 271 33.74 3.98 -3.44
CA ASP A 271 34.85 3.17 -2.97
C ASP A 271 34.34 2.34 -1.78
N PRO A 272 34.35 0.99 -1.86
CA PRO A 272 33.83 0.13 -0.82
C PRO A 272 34.52 0.33 0.53
N SER A 273 35.68 1.00 0.57
CA SER A 273 36.38 1.39 1.80
C SER A 273 35.83 2.67 2.48
N SER A 274 34.97 3.43 1.79
CA SER A 274 34.37 4.68 2.29
C SER A 274 32.90 4.55 2.70
N ALA A 275 32.31 3.37 2.49
CA ALA A 275 30.95 3.08 2.95
C ALA A 275 30.95 2.99 4.49
N PRO A 276 30.12 3.79 5.20
CA PRO A 276 29.90 3.54 6.62
C PRO A 276 29.38 2.11 6.76
N SER A 277 29.90 1.38 7.76
CA SER A 277 29.42 0.03 8.05
C SER A 277 27.90 0.07 8.22
N LEU A 278 27.16 -0.50 7.27
CA LEU A 278 25.72 -0.73 7.37
C LEU A 278 25.48 -1.85 8.38
N SER A 279 25.72 -1.56 9.66
CA SER A 279 25.17 -2.32 10.75
C SER A 279 23.73 -1.88 10.97
N ASP A 280 22.82 -2.78 10.60
CA ASP A 280 21.47 -3.01 11.13
C ASP A 280 20.27 -2.13 10.76
N ASN A 281 20.37 -1.02 10.01
CA ASN A 281 19.19 -0.12 9.86
C ASN A 281 18.68 0.24 8.46
N ILE A 282 19.28 -0.23 7.37
CA ILE A 282 18.67 -0.15 6.02
C ILE A 282 18.91 -1.47 5.32
N TRP A 283 17.84 -2.23 5.10
CA TRP A 283 17.91 -3.41 4.25
C TRP A 283 17.87 -2.95 2.79
N VAL A 284 19.02 -3.05 2.13
CA VAL A 284 19.07 -3.14 0.66
C VAL A 284 18.82 -4.62 0.34
N PRO A 285 17.80 -4.97 -0.46
CA PRO A 285 17.66 -6.33 -0.94
C PRO A 285 18.92 -6.71 -1.71
N THR A 286 19.75 -7.59 -1.16
CA THR A 286 20.70 -8.34 -1.98
C THR A 286 19.86 -9.23 -2.89
N GLY A 287 20.05 -9.09 -4.19
CA GLY A 287 19.19 -9.64 -5.26
C GLY A 287 18.98 -11.15 -5.26
N ASP A 288 19.58 -11.90 -4.35
CA ASP A 288 19.57 -13.37 -4.37
C ASP A 288 18.41 -14.01 -3.57
N GLN A 289 17.63 -13.23 -2.81
CA GLN A 289 16.48 -13.76 -2.04
C GLN A 289 15.13 -13.69 -2.76
N TRP A 290 15.03 -13.01 -3.90
CA TRP A 290 13.77 -12.86 -4.65
C TRP A 290 13.66 -13.81 -5.85
N TRP A 291 14.78 -14.17 -6.48
CA TRP A 291 14.75 -14.80 -7.82
C TRP A 291 14.89 -16.32 -7.85
N ASN A 292 15.18 -16.98 -6.72
CA ASN A 292 15.27 -18.45 -6.66
C ASN A 292 14.33 -18.99 -5.58
N ARG A 293 13.07 -19.21 -5.96
CA ARG A 293 12.23 -20.18 -5.24
C ARG A 293 11.60 -21.15 -6.23
N ASP A 294 12.45 -22.06 -6.71
CA ASP A 294 12.01 -23.40 -7.11
C ASP A 294 11.60 -24.15 -5.83
N ASP A 295 10.39 -23.91 -5.34
CA ASP A 295 9.74 -24.81 -4.38
C ASP A 295 8.55 -25.50 -5.06
N GLU A 296 8.85 -26.66 -5.62
CA GLU A 296 7.88 -27.72 -5.85
C GLU A 296 7.32 -28.23 -4.51
N SER A 297 6.40 -27.51 -3.88
CA SER A 297 5.37 -28.13 -3.02
C SER A 297 4.27 -27.16 -2.64
N SER A 298 3.27 -27.00 -3.50
CA SER A 298 1.86 -26.83 -3.14
C SER A 298 1.01 -26.83 -4.40
N SER A 299 0.37 -27.95 -4.66
CA SER A 299 -0.52 -28.19 -5.78
C SER A 299 -1.74 -27.26 -5.75
N MET A 300 -1.79 -26.28 -6.66
CA MET A 300 -3.03 -25.87 -7.33
C MET A 300 -2.84 -26.11 -8.82
N ARG A 301 -3.42 -27.21 -9.29
CA ARG A 301 -3.48 -27.57 -10.71
C ARG A 301 -4.32 -26.52 -11.44
N LEU A 302 -3.69 -25.70 -12.27
CA LEU A 302 -4.33 -25.09 -13.43
C LEU A 302 -3.57 -25.56 -14.67
N GLY A 303 -4.36 -25.96 -15.67
CA GLY A 303 -3.95 -26.84 -16.76
C GLY A 303 -2.80 -26.32 -17.61
N ALA A 304 -1.96 -27.27 -17.99
CA ALA A 304 -0.90 -27.16 -18.97
C ALA A 304 -1.40 -26.61 -20.32
N TRP A 305 -0.73 -25.59 -20.85
CA TRP A 305 -0.49 -25.42 -22.29
C TRP A 305 0.96 -24.95 -22.51
N SER A 306 1.77 -25.93 -22.90
CA SER A 306 2.97 -25.91 -23.75
C SER A 306 4.00 -24.77 -23.64
N PHE A 307 5.14 -25.15 -23.06
CA PHE A 307 6.48 -24.68 -23.43
C PHE A 307 6.72 -24.86 -24.94
N VAL A 308 7.24 -23.81 -25.59
CA VAL A 308 8.19 -23.96 -26.70
C VAL A 308 9.39 -23.08 -26.37
N SER A 309 10.49 -23.75 -26.03
CA SER A 309 11.83 -23.18 -25.88
C SER A 309 12.28 -22.50 -27.17
N LEU A 310 13.00 -21.37 -27.07
CA LEU A 310 14.12 -21.12 -27.98
C LEU A 310 15.09 -20.09 -27.39
N SER A 311 16.27 -20.60 -27.04
CA SER A 311 17.46 -19.83 -26.72
C SER A 311 18.07 -19.22 -27.99
N PHE A 312 18.59 -18.00 -27.87
CA PHE A 312 19.78 -17.42 -28.52
C PHE A 312 20.09 -17.78 -29.99
N VAL A 313 20.08 -16.76 -30.88
CA VAL A 313 21.19 -16.44 -31.80
C VAL A 313 21.20 -14.93 -32.10
N LEU A 314 22.38 -14.32 -31.99
CA LEU A 314 22.76 -12.95 -32.34
C LEU A 314 22.95 -12.75 -33.86
N LEU A 315 22.87 -11.47 -34.27
CA LEU A 315 23.56 -10.81 -35.39
C LEU A 315 22.94 -10.76 -36.80
N SER A 316 22.85 -9.49 -37.24
CA SER A 316 23.16 -8.94 -38.57
C SER A 316 22.05 -8.81 -39.62
N ALA A 317 21.68 -7.54 -39.83
CA ALA A 317 21.69 -6.80 -41.10
C ALA A 317 21.10 -7.44 -42.37
N GLY A 318 20.22 -6.67 -43.03
CA GLY A 318 20.20 -6.57 -44.49
C GLY A 318 18.90 -7.00 -45.17
N SER A 319 18.06 -6.00 -45.45
CA SER A 319 17.59 -5.67 -46.81
C SER A 319 16.84 -6.69 -47.68
N LEU A 320 15.69 -6.21 -48.17
CA LEU A 320 15.18 -6.27 -49.56
C LEU A 320 14.44 -7.54 -50.04
N PHE A 321 13.22 -7.27 -50.57
CA PHE A 321 12.42 -7.98 -51.60
C PHE A 321 12.19 -9.50 -51.41
N ALA A 322 10.98 -10.05 -51.56
CA ALA A 322 9.81 -9.72 -52.37
C ALA A 322 8.56 -10.34 -51.70
#